data_AF-A0A177PKM5-F1
#
_entry.id   AF-A0A177PKM5-F1
#
_cell.length_a   1.000
_cell.length_b   1.000
_cell.length_c   1.000
_cell.angle_alpha   90.00
_cell.angle_beta   90.00
_cell.angle_gamma   90.00
#
_symmetry.space_group_name_H-M   'P 1'
#
loop_
_entity.id
_entity.type
_entity.pdbx_description
1 polymer ?
#
loop_
_entity_poly.entity_id
_entity_poly.type
_entity_poly.pdbx_seq_one_letter_code
_entity_poly.pdbx_strand_id
1 'polypeptide(L)'
;MAGHFRLATFNIENLDWSPSAQDEFDRRLAVLRPQLAAIDADILCLQEVDAQRETAHAPRRFIALDRLVEGGGYANFFRATTSRPGADAPADIHNLALLSRWPIVERRQLYHDIIAPWRWIPPPETSAPQPIDILFERPILYARIMLPDGATLHVLNLHLRAPRAVPLPGEADRKSSRAFAEGQWLAAQKREAQALEARLFVDRIFDVETAPLIAVCGDLNCDAYDAPARILWGAEEAAAGPRSLAPLALRIAERTRFTVIHAGRKTLIDQILASPALASRCEEVVISNEGLADEATAQDPILGSLHAPLVARFRL
;
A
#
# COMPACT_ATOMS: atom_id res chain seq x y z
N MET A 1 -6.56 -31.13 11.99
CA MET A 1 -5.52 -30.17 11.53
C MET A 1 -6.14 -28.79 11.63
N ALA A 2 -5.52 -27.85 12.35
CA ALA A 2 -6.02 -26.48 12.38
C ALA A 2 -5.87 -25.87 10.98
N GLY A 3 -6.91 -25.19 10.50
CA GLY A 3 -6.84 -24.48 9.22
C GLY A 3 -5.87 -23.29 9.30
N HIS A 4 -5.40 -22.82 8.16
CA HIS A 4 -4.58 -21.61 8.07
C HIS A 4 -5.02 -20.76 6.89
N PHE A 5 -4.61 -19.49 6.90
CA PHE A 5 -4.70 -18.61 5.74
C PHE A 5 -3.43 -17.79 5.55
N ARG A 6 -3.21 -17.31 4.32
CA ARG A 6 -2.09 -16.46 3.95
C ARG A 6 -2.58 -15.08 3.53
N LEU A 7 -2.05 -14.03 4.16
CA LEU A 7 -2.26 -12.64 3.79
C LEU A 7 -0.96 -12.08 3.23
N ALA A 8 -1.02 -11.46 2.06
CA ALA A 8 0.13 -10.86 1.40
C ALA A 8 -0.09 -9.39 1.05
N THR A 9 0.99 -8.62 1.04
CA THR A 9 1.05 -7.29 0.42
C THR A 9 2.14 -7.26 -0.63
N PHE A 10 1.87 -6.60 -1.76
CA PHE A 10 2.79 -6.54 -2.87
C PHE A 10 2.53 -5.30 -3.74
N ASN A 11 3.48 -4.36 -3.76
CA ASN A 11 3.49 -3.29 -4.76
C ASN A 11 3.87 -3.91 -6.11
N ILE A 12 2.98 -3.83 -7.10
CA ILE A 12 3.15 -4.49 -8.38
C ILE A 12 3.74 -3.57 -9.45
N GLU A 13 4.40 -2.48 -9.06
CA GLU A 13 5.22 -1.61 -9.93
C GLU A 13 4.44 -1.13 -11.17
N ASN A 14 3.52 -0.19 -10.96
CA ASN A 14 2.64 0.42 -11.97
C ASN A 14 2.12 -0.60 -13.01
N LEU A 15 1.29 -1.55 -12.57
CA LEU A 15 0.68 -2.54 -13.45
C LEU A 15 -0.26 -1.86 -14.45
N ASP A 16 0.28 -1.58 -15.63
CA ASP A 16 -0.42 -0.92 -16.73
C ASP A 16 -0.50 -1.80 -17.98
N TRP A 17 -1.39 -1.42 -18.90
CA TRP A 17 -1.50 -2.00 -20.22
C TRP A 17 -1.87 -0.92 -21.24
N SER A 18 -1.21 -0.94 -22.40
CA SER A 18 -1.67 -0.20 -23.57
C SER A 18 -1.57 -1.05 -24.84
N PRO A 19 -2.44 -0.82 -25.84
CA PRO A 19 -2.37 -1.53 -27.12
C PRO A 19 -1.00 -1.40 -27.82
N SER A 20 -0.32 -0.27 -27.65
CA SER A 20 1.01 -0.01 -28.24
C SER A 20 2.15 -0.71 -27.50
N ALA A 21 1.92 -1.25 -26.30
CA ALA A 21 2.92 -1.91 -25.47
C ALA A 21 2.55 -3.40 -25.20
N GLN A 22 1.80 -4.03 -26.09
CA GLN A 22 1.29 -5.40 -25.91
C GLN A 22 2.42 -6.43 -25.70
N ASP A 23 3.48 -6.40 -26.50
CA ASP A 23 4.61 -7.35 -26.37
C ASP A 23 5.36 -7.19 -25.05
N GLU A 24 5.48 -5.97 -24.53
CA GLU A 24 6.08 -5.70 -23.22
C GLU A 24 5.18 -6.18 -22.09
N PHE A 25 3.88 -5.91 -22.20
CA PHE A 25 2.90 -6.39 -21.23
C PHE A 25 2.88 -7.92 -21.17
N ASP A 26 2.95 -8.62 -22.30
CA ASP A 26 2.99 -10.09 -22.33
C ASP A 26 4.26 -10.65 -21.67
N ARG A 27 5.42 -9.99 -21.86
CA ARG A 27 6.66 -10.32 -21.13
C ARG A 27 6.51 -10.08 -19.62
N ARG A 28 5.87 -8.98 -19.23
CA ARG A 28 5.57 -8.66 -17.82
C ARG A 28 4.63 -9.70 -17.21
N LEU A 29 3.58 -10.13 -17.92
CA LEU A 29 2.70 -11.22 -17.48
C LEU A 29 3.44 -12.54 -17.29
N ALA A 30 4.40 -12.87 -18.16
CA ALA A 30 5.21 -14.08 -18.05
C ALA A 30 6.09 -14.10 -16.78
N VAL A 31 6.45 -12.94 -16.23
CA VAL A 31 7.20 -12.81 -14.96
C VAL A 31 6.25 -12.75 -13.76
N LEU A 32 5.21 -11.91 -13.83
CA LEU A 32 4.32 -11.66 -12.69
C LEU A 32 3.42 -12.85 -12.37
N ARG A 33 2.92 -13.62 -13.36
CA ARG A 33 2.02 -14.75 -13.09
C ARG A 33 2.67 -15.84 -12.22
N PRO A 34 3.90 -16.33 -12.52
CA PRO A 34 4.60 -17.24 -11.62
C PRO A 34 4.86 -16.64 -10.23
N GLN A 35 5.20 -15.35 -10.14
CA GLN A 35 5.41 -14.68 -8.86
C GLN A 35 4.14 -14.64 -8.01
N LEU A 36 3.00 -14.29 -8.63
CA LEU A 36 1.68 -14.31 -8.00
C LEU A 36 1.29 -15.73 -7.53
N ALA A 37 1.55 -16.74 -8.35
CA ALA A 37 1.32 -18.14 -7.98
C ALA A 37 2.19 -18.56 -6.78
N ALA A 38 3.45 -18.12 -6.73
CA ALA A 38 4.37 -18.44 -5.63
C ALA A 38 4.04 -17.70 -4.32
N ILE A 39 3.41 -16.52 -4.39
CA ILE A 39 2.88 -15.83 -3.20
C ILE A 39 1.85 -16.72 -2.49
N ASP A 40 1.00 -17.40 -3.27
CA ASP A 40 -0.04 -18.34 -2.79
C ASP A 40 -0.84 -17.76 -1.61
N ALA A 41 -1.38 -16.56 -1.76
CA ALA A 41 -2.13 -15.89 -0.71
C ALA A 41 -3.64 -16.20 -0.81
N ASP A 42 -4.31 -16.33 0.32
CA ASP A 42 -5.77 -16.35 0.35
C ASP A 42 -6.33 -14.92 0.33
N ILE A 43 -5.55 -13.93 0.77
CA ILE A 43 -5.88 -12.51 0.72
C ILE A 43 -4.65 -11.75 0.23
N LEU A 44 -4.77 -11.01 -0.88
CA LEU A 44 -3.68 -10.30 -1.54
C LEU A 44 -3.99 -8.81 -1.65
N CYS A 45 -3.19 -7.98 -1.01
CA CYS A 45 -3.22 -6.52 -1.10
C CYS A 45 -2.20 -6.05 -2.15
N LEU A 46 -2.67 -5.38 -3.20
CA LEU A 46 -1.85 -4.84 -4.28
C LEU A 46 -1.82 -3.31 -4.24
N GLN A 47 -0.64 -2.76 -4.49
CA GLN A 47 -0.40 -1.33 -4.71
C GLN A 47 0.07 -1.09 -6.15
N GLU A 48 -0.10 0.14 -6.64
CA GLU A 48 0.27 0.54 -8.01
C GLU A 48 -0.44 -0.28 -9.10
N VAL A 49 -1.75 -0.41 -8.94
CA VAL A 49 -2.60 -0.96 -10.00
C VAL A 49 -3.14 0.21 -10.83
N ASP A 50 -2.72 0.31 -12.07
CA ASP A 50 -3.21 1.36 -12.97
C ASP A 50 -4.52 0.92 -13.62
N ALA A 51 -5.33 1.90 -14.05
CA ALA A 51 -6.58 1.65 -14.74
C ALA A 51 -6.59 2.27 -16.14
N GLN A 52 -6.95 1.43 -17.10
CA GLN A 52 -6.83 1.69 -18.51
C GLN A 52 -8.19 2.04 -19.12
N ARG A 53 -8.16 2.76 -20.25
CA ARG A 53 -9.33 2.89 -21.12
C ARG A 53 -9.14 2.00 -22.33
N GLU A 54 -10.13 1.18 -22.64
CA GLU A 54 -10.12 0.35 -23.85
C GLU A 54 -10.20 1.20 -25.13
N THR A 55 -10.93 2.33 -25.06
CA THR A 55 -11.01 3.35 -26.11
C THR A 55 -11.03 4.74 -25.47
N ALA A 56 -10.75 5.81 -26.23
CA ALA A 56 -10.65 7.17 -25.70
C ALA A 56 -11.86 7.64 -24.86
N HIS A 57 -13.06 7.15 -25.19
CA HIS A 57 -14.33 7.51 -24.54
C HIS A 57 -14.85 6.45 -23.54
N ALA A 58 -14.19 5.30 -23.42
CA ALA A 58 -14.60 4.26 -22.48
C ALA A 58 -14.29 4.66 -21.02
N PRO A 59 -15.09 4.20 -20.04
CA PRO A 59 -14.74 4.33 -18.63
C PRO A 59 -13.45 3.56 -18.33
N ARG A 60 -12.70 4.03 -17.32
CA ARG A 60 -11.50 3.32 -16.87
C ARG A 60 -11.87 1.98 -16.22
N ARG A 61 -11.06 0.96 -16.50
CA ARG A 61 -11.17 -0.39 -15.94
C ARG A 61 -9.79 -0.94 -15.62
N PHE A 62 -9.72 -1.94 -14.74
CA PHE A 62 -8.46 -2.59 -14.37
C PHE A 62 -8.10 -3.70 -15.38
N ILE A 63 -7.95 -3.33 -16.66
CA ILE A 63 -7.70 -4.27 -17.77
C ILE A 63 -6.41 -5.07 -17.52
N ALA A 64 -5.35 -4.40 -17.10
CA ALA A 64 -4.07 -5.04 -16.81
C ALA A 64 -4.18 -6.06 -15.67
N LEU A 65 -4.88 -5.71 -14.58
CA LEU A 65 -5.15 -6.61 -13.46
C LEU A 65 -6.01 -7.81 -13.89
N ASP A 66 -7.07 -7.57 -14.67
CA ASP A 66 -7.96 -8.63 -15.17
C ASP A 66 -7.17 -9.67 -15.97
N ARG A 67 -6.34 -9.22 -16.91
CA ARG A 67 -5.47 -10.09 -17.71
C ARG A 67 -4.40 -10.78 -16.87
N LEU A 68 -3.84 -10.10 -15.87
CA LEU A 68 -2.83 -10.69 -15.00
C LEU A 68 -3.38 -11.90 -14.24
N VAL A 69 -4.58 -11.77 -13.65
CA VAL A 69 -5.18 -12.84 -12.82
C VAL A 69 -5.93 -13.89 -13.64
N GLU A 70 -6.25 -13.60 -14.90
CA GLU A 70 -6.97 -14.52 -15.79
C GLU A 70 -6.31 -15.90 -15.85
N GLY A 71 -7.10 -16.95 -15.65
CA GLY A 71 -6.65 -18.35 -15.64
C GLY A 71 -5.79 -18.75 -14.44
N GLY A 72 -5.45 -17.82 -13.54
CA GLY A 72 -4.67 -18.06 -12.33
C GLY A 72 -5.52 -18.32 -11.07
N GLY A 73 -4.85 -18.61 -9.95
CA GLY A 73 -5.50 -18.89 -8.67
C GLY A 73 -6.37 -17.75 -8.13
N TYR A 74 -6.04 -16.50 -8.48
CA TYR A 74 -6.78 -15.31 -8.05
C TYR A 74 -7.96 -14.91 -8.96
N ALA A 75 -8.19 -15.60 -10.08
CA ALA A 75 -9.20 -15.22 -11.08
C ALA A 75 -10.60 -15.07 -10.50
N ASN A 76 -10.95 -15.94 -9.54
CA ASN A 76 -12.28 -16.03 -8.94
C ASN A 76 -12.36 -15.41 -7.54
N PHE A 77 -11.33 -14.66 -7.12
CA PHE A 77 -11.33 -14.04 -5.81
C PHE A 77 -12.33 -12.87 -5.77
N PHE A 78 -12.95 -12.67 -4.61
CA PHE A 78 -13.67 -11.45 -4.31
C PHE A 78 -12.71 -10.27 -4.41
N ARG A 79 -13.18 -9.17 -4.99
CA ARG A 79 -12.33 -8.02 -5.30
C ARG A 79 -12.87 -6.74 -4.67
N ALA A 80 -12.00 -6.00 -4.00
CA ALA A 80 -12.22 -4.61 -3.64
C ALA A 80 -11.14 -3.74 -4.28
N THR A 81 -11.52 -2.58 -4.78
CA THR A 81 -10.61 -1.62 -5.40
C THR A 81 -10.99 -0.21 -4.98
N THR A 82 -10.03 0.70 -5.05
CA THR A 82 -10.25 2.14 -4.85
C THR A 82 -10.81 2.79 -6.11
N SER A 83 -11.56 3.86 -5.90
CA SER A 83 -11.99 4.78 -6.95
C SER A 83 -11.36 6.16 -6.73
N ARG A 84 -11.28 6.94 -7.80
CA ARG A 84 -10.86 8.34 -7.74
C ARG A 84 -11.76 9.09 -6.75
N PRO A 85 -11.20 9.80 -5.75
CA PRO A 85 -12.01 10.63 -4.86
C PRO A 85 -12.94 11.57 -5.65
N GLY A 86 -14.24 11.56 -5.32
CA GLY A 86 -15.25 12.35 -6.01
C GLY A 86 -15.78 11.78 -7.33
N ALA A 87 -15.40 10.56 -7.73
CA ALA A 87 -15.92 9.90 -8.92
C ALA A 87 -16.16 8.39 -8.71
N ASP A 88 -17.15 7.83 -9.42
CA ASP A 88 -17.44 6.38 -9.42
C ASP A 88 -16.62 5.62 -10.48
N ALA A 89 -15.34 5.96 -10.59
CA ALA A 89 -14.43 5.34 -11.55
C ALA A 89 -13.01 5.25 -10.96
N PRO A 90 -12.20 4.27 -11.36
CA PRO A 90 -10.79 4.20 -10.97
C PRO A 90 -10.01 5.49 -11.31
N ALA A 91 -8.98 5.78 -10.52
CA ALA A 91 -7.94 6.72 -10.95
C ALA A 91 -7.17 6.10 -12.12
N ASP A 92 -6.45 6.92 -12.88
CA ASP A 92 -5.52 6.43 -13.90
C ASP A 92 -4.40 5.59 -13.28
N ILE A 93 -3.78 6.11 -12.23
CA ILE A 93 -2.62 5.47 -11.61
C ILE A 93 -2.79 5.28 -10.10
N HIS A 94 -1.92 4.46 -9.52
CA HIS A 94 -1.78 4.28 -8.07
C HIS A 94 -3.05 3.81 -7.34
N ASN A 95 -3.92 3.06 -8.01
CA ASN A 95 -5.06 2.46 -7.33
C ASN A 95 -4.58 1.30 -6.44
N LEU A 96 -5.40 1.00 -5.44
CA LEU A 96 -5.24 -0.18 -4.60
C LEU A 96 -6.23 -1.25 -5.03
N ALA A 97 -5.79 -2.50 -5.01
CA ALA A 97 -6.66 -3.65 -5.14
C ALA A 97 -6.48 -4.61 -3.97
N LEU A 98 -7.56 -5.27 -3.58
CA LEU A 98 -7.56 -6.37 -2.62
C LEU A 98 -8.31 -7.53 -3.26
N LEU A 99 -7.64 -8.67 -3.35
CA LEU A 99 -8.21 -9.94 -3.81
C LEU A 99 -8.35 -10.86 -2.59
N SER A 100 -9.52 -11.42 -2.37
CA SER A 100 -9.81 -12.31 -1.24
C SER A 100 -10.49 -13.58 -1.72
N ARG A 101 -10.01 -14.74 -1.26
CA ARG A 101 -10.64 -16.04 -1.47
C ARG A 101 -12.04 -16.10 -0.86
N TRP A 102 -12.27 -15.34 0.20
CA TRP A 102 -13.51 -15.32 0.96
C TRP A 102 -14.31 -14.02 0.79
N PRO A 103 -15.62 -14.03 1.07
CA PRO A 103 -16.47 -12.87 0.85
C PRO A 103 -15.97 -11.60 1.53
N ILE A 104 -15.85 -10.54 0.74
CA ILE A 104 -15.71 -9.17 1.24
C ILE A 104 -17.12 -8.68 1.56
N VAL A 105 -17.46 -8.68 2.84
CA VAL A 105 -18.81 -8.30 3.33
C VAL A 105 -18.98 -6.79 3.44
N GLU A 106 -17.87 -6.05 3.44
CA GLU A 106 -17.88 -4.59 3.43
C GLU A 106 -16.64 -4.05 2.73
N ARG A 107 -16.82 -2.98 1.95
CA ARG A 107 -15.75 -2.22 1.32
C ARG A 107 -15.96 -0.74 1.63
N ARG A 108 -14.87 -0.05 2.01
CA ARG A 108 -14.82 1.42 2.10
C ARG A 108 -13.51 1.91 1.50
N GLN A 109 -13.47 3.18 1.15
CA GLN A 109 -12.22 3.90 0.93
C GLN A 109 -12.18 5.10 1.86
N LEU A 110 -11.00 5.46 2.36
CA LEU A 110 -10.81 6.63 3.22
C LEU A 110 -9.98 7.67 2.46
N TYR A 111 -10.50 8.89 2.40
CA TYR A 111 -9.87 10.06 1.80
C TYR A 111 -10.37 11.32 2.50
N HIS A 112 -9.65 11.74 3.55
CA HIS A 112 -10.08 12.86 4.41
C HIS A 112 -11.43 12.64 5.10
N ASP A 113 -11.78 11.38 5.39
CA ASP A 113 -12.98 10.99 6.13
C ASP A 113 -12.84 11.27 7.64
N ILE A 114 -11.62 11.32 8.15
CA ILE A 114 -11.30 11.57 9.56
C ILE A 114 -10.42 12.80 9.70
N ILE A 115 -9.37 12.90 8.89
CA ILE A 115 -8.44 14.04 8.93
C ILE A 115 -8.88 15.04 7.87
N ALA A 116 -9.38 16.21 8.29
CA ALA A 116 -9.77 17.26 7.37
C ALA A 116 -8.56 17.77 6.57
N PRO A 117 -8.76 18.19 5.30
CA PRO A 117 -7.74 18.94 4.56
C PRO A 117 -7.28 20.18 5.32
N TRP A 118 -6.02 20.56 5.17
CA TRP A 118 -5.51 21.81 5.73
C TRP A 118 -4.63 22.55 4.74
N ARG A 119 -4.22 23.76 5.13
CA ARG A 119 -3.51 24.70 4.27
C ARG A 119 -2.22 25.13 4.94
N TRP A 120 -1.15 25.17 4.16
CA TRP A 120 0.13 25.72 4.57
C TRP A 120 0.42 27.00 3.79
N ILE A 121 1.00 27.99 4.47
CA ILE A 121 1.45 29.25 3.85
C ILE A 121 2.98 29.22 3.89
N PRO A 122 3.65 29.12 2.71
CA PRO A 122 5.10 29.15 2.66
C PRO A 122 5.66 30.45 3.25
N PRO A 123 6.86 30.43 3.86
CA PRO A 123 7.51 31.65 4.32
C PRO A 123 7.71 32.64 3.14
N PRO A 124 7.53 33.96 3.35
CA PRO A 124 7.66 34.94 2.26
C PRO A 124 9.10 35.01 1.73
N GLU A 125 9.27 35.25 0.42
CA GLU A 125 10.58 35.54 -0.20
C GLU A 125 10.64 36.96 -0.79
N THR A 126 9.70 37.29 -1.67
CA THR A 126 9.64 38.58 -2.36
C THR A 126 8.22 38.90 -2.86
N SER A 127 7.42 37.88 -3.16
CA SER A 127 5.99 37.98 -3.49
C SER A 127 5.10 37.50 -2.33
N ALA A 128 3.81 37.81 -2.40
CA ALA A 128 2.84 37.30 -1.44
C ALA A 128 2.80 35.76 -1.52
N PRO A 129 2.98 35.04 -0.39
CA PRO A 129 3.01 33.59 -0.39
C PRO A 129 1.67 33.03 -0.86
N GLN A 130 1.72 32.12 -1.83
CA GLN A 130 0.54 31.39 -2.29
C GLN A 130 0.26 30.23 -1.34
N PRO A 131 -0.93 30.16 -0.72
CA PRO A 131 -1.25 29.04 0.14
C PRO A 131 -1.30 27.73 -0.65
N ILE A 132 -0.81 26.67 -0.03
CA ILE A 132 -0.79 25.32 -0.59
C ILE A 132 -1.77 24.46 0.21
N ASP A 133 -2.77 23.93 -0.48
CA ASP A 133 -3.68 22.95 0.10
C ASP A 133 -2.97 21.60 0.22
N ILE A 134 -2.96 21.05 1.42
CA ILE A 134 -2.37 19.76 1.73
C ILE A 134 -3.49 18.72 1.65
N LEU A 135 -3.53 18.06 0.50
CA LEU A 135 -4.46 16.98 0.20
C LEU A 135 -3.75 15.63 0.11
N PHE A 136 -4.43 14.58 0.53
CA PHE A 136 -4.05 13.21 0.19
C PHE A 136 -4.14 13.03 -1.33
N GLU A 137 -3.30 12.15 -1.87
CA GLU A 137 -3.19 11.97 -3.32
C GLU A 137 -3.94 10.73 -3.82
N ARG A 138 -4.16 9.78 -2.91
CA ARG A 138 -4.84 8.51 -3.16
C ARG A 138 -5.54 8.06 -1.88
N PRO A 139 -6.66 7.34 -1.97
CA PRO A 139 -7.37 6.85 -0.79
C PRO A 139 -6.69 5.63 -0.16
N ILE A 140 -7.04 5.34 1.08
CA ILE A 140 -6.80 4.03 1.74
C ILE A 140 -7.95 3.10 1.36
N LEU A 141 -7.68 1.82 1.08
CA LEU A 141 -8.71 0.81 0.84
C LEU A 141 -8.99 0.02 2.12
N TYR A 142 -10.26 -0.11 2.49
CA TYR A 142 -10.69 -0.96 3.59
C TYR A 142 -11.60 -2.08 3.07
N ALA A 143 -11.35 -3.30 3.53
CA ALA A 143 -12.21 -4.46 3.33
C ALA A 143 -12.45 -5.18 4.67
N ARG A 144 -13.70 -5.58 4.88
CA ARG A 144 -14.08 -6.52 5.95
C ARG A 144 -14.36 -7.87 5.32
N ILE A 145 -13.60 -8.89 5.74
CA ILE A 145 -13.59 -10.22 5.12
C ILE A 145 -14.11 -11.23 6.13
N MET A 146 -15.06 -12.06 5.70
CA MET A 146 -15.57 -13.16 6.52
C MET A 146 -14.69 -14.39 6.32
N LEU A 147 -13.93 -14.76 7.35
CA LEU A 147 -13.05 -15.94 7.32
C LEU A 147 -13.85 -17.25 7.43
N PRO A 148 -13.27 -18.40 7.03
CA PRO A 148 -13.94 -19.71 7.08
C PRO A 148 -14.40 -20.17 8.46
N ASP A 149 -13.73 -19.70 9.52
CA ASP A 149 -14.06 -19.99 10.92
C ASP A 149 -15.22 -19.12 11.45
N GLY A 150 -15.77 -18.24 10.60
CA GLY A 150 -16.80 -17.26 10.95
C GLY A 150 -16.26 -15.98 11.60
N ALA A 151 -14.95 -15.89 11.86
CA ALA A 151 -14.35 -14.66 12.33
C ALA A 151 -14.34 -13.60 11.22
N THR A 152 -14.26 -12.33 11.64
CA THR A 152 -14.16 -11.21 10.71
C THR A 152 -12.74 -10.64 10.76
N LEU A 153 -12.14 -10.47 9.59
CA LEU A 153 -10.85 -9.83 9.40
C LEU A 153 -11.04 -8.45 8.76
N HIS A 154 -10.50 -7.43 9.42
CA HIS A 154 -10.41 -6.06 8.90
C HIS A 154 -9.07 -5.90 8.20
N VAL A 155 -9.09 -5.57 6.92
CA VAL A 155 -7.88 -5.34 6.13
C VAL A 155 -7.90 -3.93 5.59
N LEU A 156 -6.90 -3.15 5.98
CA LEU A 156 -6.57 -1.88 5.33
C LEU A 156 -5.42 -2.12 4.36
N ASN A 157 -5.57 -1.71 3.12
CA ASN A 157 -4.49 -1.66 2.13
C ASN A 157 -4.11 -0.18 1.94
N LEU A 158 -2.82 0.12 2.07
CA LEU A 158 -2.24 1.45 2.00
C LEU A 158 -1.21 1.50 0.87
N HIS A 159 -1.11 2.66 0.25
CA HIS A 159 0.10 3.08 -0.44
C HIS A 159 0.32 4.51 0.02
N LEU A 160 1.19 4.75 1.00
CA LEU A 160 1.43 6.10 1.50
C LEU A 160 2.32 6.87 0.53
N ARG A 161 2.23 8.20 0.52
CA ARG A 161 3.00 9.06 -0.39
C ARG A 161 4.52 8.78 -0.31
N ALA A 162 5.18 8.63 -1.45
CA ALA A 162 6.63 8.49 -1.53
C ALA A 162 7.39 9.67 -0.89
N PRO A 163 8.58 9.45 -0.29
CA PRO A 163 9.40 10.49 0.35
C PRO A 163 10.14 11.39 -0.66
N ARG A 164 9.49 11.69 -1.79
CA ARG A 164 10.01 12.56 -2.85
C ARG A 164 9.42 13.95 -2.69
N ALA A 165 10.28 14.96 -2.81
CA ALA A 165 9.90 16.35 -2.65
C ALA A 165 8.72 16.71 -3.57
N VAL A 166 7.67 17.30 -3.00
CA VAL A 166 6.53 17.82 -3.76
C VAL A 166 7.00 19.04 -4.56
N PRO A 167 6.76 19.11 -5.88
CA PRO A 167 6.98 20.34 -6.62
C PRO A 167 6.08 21.46 -6.11
N LEU A 168 6.68 22.59 -5.73
CA LEU A 168 5.93 23.75 -5.25
C LEU A 168 5.28 24.52 -6.42
N PRO A 169 4.02 24.98 -6.29
CA PRO A 169 3.40 25.84 -7.27
C PRO A 169 4.16 27.17 -7.43
N GLY A 170 4.41 27.59 -8.67
CA GLY A 170 5.04 28.88 -8.97
C GLY A 170 6.56 28.95 -8.77
N GLU A 171 7.19 27.86 -8.28
CA GLU A 171 8.64 27.81 -8.09
C GLU A 171 9.38 27.63 -9.43
N ALA A 172 10.22 28.59 -9.78
CA ALA A 172 10.94 28.61 -11.06
C ALA A 172 12.14 27.65 -11.06
N ASP A 173 12.84 27.51 -9.92
CA ASP A 173 13.98 26.62 -9.78
C ASP A 173 13.67 25.46 -8.83
N ARG A 174 13.14 24.37 -9.40
CA ARG A 174 12.91 23.11 -8.69
C ARG A 174 14.17 22.47 -8.11
N LYS A 175 15.37 22.95 -8.48
CA LYS A 175 16.65 22.48 -7.96
C LYS A 175 17.16 23.34 -6.80
N SER A 176 16.47 24.41 -6.42
CA SER A 176 16.86 25.22 -5.28
C SER A 176 16.79 24.39 -3.99
N SER A 177 17.76 24.56 -3.10
CA SER A 177 17.79 23.82 -1.82
C SER A 177 16.55 24.11 -0.97
N ARG A 178 15.98 25.30 -1.10
CA ARG A 178 14.74 25.71 -0.42
C ARG A 178 13.53 24.96 -0.97
N ALA A 179 13.33 24.98 -2.29
CA ALA A 179 12.22 24.28 -2.94
C ALA A 179 12.23 22.79 -2.60
N PHE A 180 13.42 22.20 -2.57
CA PHE A 180 13.60 20.82 -2.13
C PHE A 180 13.19 20.62 -0.66
N ALA A 181 13.67 21.45 0.27
CA ALA A 181 13.35 21.31 1.69
C ALA A 181 11.85 21.49 2.00
N GLU A 182 11.22 22.50 1.42
CA GLU A 182 9.78 22.74 1.55
C GLU A 182 8.95 21.63 0.88
N GLY A 183 9.37 21.15 -0.29
CA GLY A 183 8.76 20.01 -0.96
C GLY A 183 8.88 18.71 -0.16
N GLN A 184 10.02 18.48 0.51
CA GLN A 184 10.21 17.35 1.43
C GLN A 184 9.28 17.46 2.64
N TRP A 185 9.16 18.65 3.23
CA TRP A 185 8.25 18.88 4.34
C TRP A 185 6.80 18.59 3.92
N LEU A 186 6.34 19.10 2.78
CA LEU A 186 5.00 18.81 2.25
C LEU A 186 4.77 17.31 2.01
N ALA A 187 5.77 16.59 1.49
CA ALA A 187 5.68 15.14 1.31
C ALA A 187 5.50 14.42 2.64
N ALA A 188 6.27 14.81 3.67
CA ALA A 188 6.16 14.27 5.02
C ALA A 188 4.78 14.53 5.63
N GLN A 189 4.30 15.78 5.54
CA GLN A 189 2.98 16.19 6.06
C GLN A 189 1.83 15.38 5.46
N LYS A 190 1.83 15.20 4.12
CA LYS A 190 0.81 14.36 3.45
C LYS A 190 0.87 12.90 3.92
N ARG A 191 2.08 12.34 4.02
CA ARG A 191 2.31 10.93 4.39
C ARG A 191 1.92 10.65 5.84
N GLU A 192 2.33 11.50 6.77
CA GLU A 192 2.05 11.36 8.21
C GLU A 192 0.56 11.53 8.53
N ALA A 193 -0.11 12.51 7.92
CA ALA A 193 -1.53 12.70 8.13
C ALA A 193 -2.38 11.56 7.56
N GLN A 194 -1.96 10.95 6.45
CA GLN A 194 -2.66 9.76 5.91
C GLN A 194 -2.44 8.54 6.81
N ALA A 195 -1.23 8.37 7.37
CA ALA A 195 -0.97 7.36 8.40
C ALA A 195 -1.85 7.60 9.64
N LEU A 196 -2.04 8.86 10.05
CA LEU A 196 -2.94 9.22 11.15
C LEU A 196 -4.40 8.90 10.83
N GLU A 197 -4.88 9.16 9.62
CA GLU A 197 -6.23 8.78 9.18
C GLU A 197 -6.45 7.27 9.30
N ALA A 198 -5.51 6.46 8.79
CA ALA A 198 -5.56 5.00 8.94
C ALA A 198 -5.56 4.58 10.41
N ARG A 199 -4.69 5.18 11.24
CA ARG A 199 -4.60 4.87 12.67
C ARG A 199 -5.90 5.15 13.41
N LEU A 200 -6.50 6.33 13.19
CA LEU A 200 -7.75 6.70 13.84
C LEU A 200 -8.93 5.84 13.37
N PHE A 201 -8.91 5.36 12.12
CA PHE A 201 -9.88 4.38 11.66
C PHE A 201 -9.70 3.03 12.36
N VAL A 202 -8.45 2.57 12.55
CA VAL A 202 -8.15 1.37 13.33
C VAL A 202 -8.64 1.51 14.79
N ASP A 203 -8.44 2.66 15.42
CA ASP A 203 -8.95 2.91 16.77
C ASP A 203 -10.48 2.85 16.84
N ARG A 204 -11.20 3.35 15.83
CA ARG A 204 -12.66 3.20 15.74
C ARG A 204 -13.09 1.73 15.69
N ILE A 205 -12.30 0.83 15.08
CA ILE A 205 -12.59 -0.62 15.10
C ILE A 205 -12.36 -1.16 16.53
N PHE A 206 -11.26 -0.79 17.18
CA PHE A 206 -11.00 -1.19 18.58
C PHE A 206 -12.04 -0.65 19.58
N ASP A 207 -12.73 0.45 19.27
CA ASP A 207 -13.77 1.01 20.13
C ASP A 207 -15.08 0.21 20.08
N VAL A 208 -15.33 -0.54 19.01
CA VAL A 208 -16.59 -1.29 18.81
C VAL A 208 -16.44 -2.80 18.88
N GLU A 209 -15.22 -3.33 18.73
CA GLU A 209 -14.94 -4.76 18.76
C GLU A 209 -13.91 -5.11 19.84
N THR A 210 -14.17 -6.21 20.55
CA THR A 210 -13.21 -6.76 21.52
C THR A 210 -12.23 -7.68 20.80
N ALA A 211 -10.94 -7.40 20.93
CA ALA A 211 -9.86 -8.18 20.31
C ALA A 211 -10.06 -8.39 18.78
N PRO A 212 -10.29 -7.32 17.99
CA PRO A 212 -10.57 -7.42 16.57
C PRO A 212 -9.36 -7.98 15.82
N LEU A 213 -9.61 -8.74 14.75
CA LEU A 213 -8.56 -9.17 13.82
C LEU A 213 -8.37 -8.05 12.79
N ILE A 214 -7.33 -7.25 12.97
CA ILE A 214 -6.98 -6.15 12.07
C ILE A 214 -5.62 -6.40 11.45
N ALA A 215 -5.53 -6.24 10.12
CA ALA A 215 -4.30 -6.13 9.36
C ALA A 215 -4.25 -4.78 8.62
N VAL A 216 -3.15 -4.05 8.77
CA VAL A 216 -2.80 -2.88 7.98
C VAL A 216 -1.64 -3.27 7.08
N CYS A 217 -1.92 -3.37 5.79
CA CYS A 217 -1.02 -3.84 4.75
C CYS A 217 -0.64 -2.71 3.80
N GLY A 218 0.54 -2.78 3.21
CA GLY A 218 0.86 -1.93 2.06
C GLY A 218 2.26 -1.37 2.03
N ASP A 219 2.51 -0.57 1.00
CA ASP A 219 3.71 0.23 0.84
C ASP A 219 3.57 1.52 1.66
N LEU A 220 4.28 1.61 2.78
CA LEU A 220 4.28 2.78 3.65
C LEU A 220 5.25 3.87 3.18
N ASN A 221 6.09 3.57 2.17
CA ASN A 221 7.10 4.48 1.64
C ASN A 221 8.00 5.07 2.75
N CYS A 222 8.21 4.33 3.84
CA CYS A 222 8.99 4.76 5.00
C CYS A 222 9.58 3.55 5.72
N ASP A 223 10.66 3.78 6.45
CA ASP A 223 11.24 2.76 7.31
C ASP A 223 10.32 2.50 8.52
N ALA A 224 10.52 1.36 9.19
CA ALA A 224 9.84 0.99 10.43
C ALA A 224 9.95 2.06 11.52
N TYR A 225 11.06 2.79 11.59
CA TYR A 225 11.29 3.81 12.63
C TYR A 225 10.84 5.23 12.25
N ASP A 226 10.37 5.44 11.01
CA ASP A 226 9.88 6.73 10.56
C ASP A 226 8.51 7.06 11.17
N ALA A 227 8.18 8.36 11.23
CA ALA A 227 6.94 8.85 11.83
C ALA A 227 5.65 8.16 11.32
N PRO A 228 5.45 7.91 10.00
CA PRO A 228 4.23 7.24 9.52
C PRO A 228 4.06 5.82 10.07
N ALA A 229 5.15 5.03 10.13
CA ALA A 229 5.12 3.69 10.70
C ALA A 229 4.79 3.73 12.21
N ARG A 230 5.43 4.64 12.95
CA ARG A 230 5.17 4.82 14.40
C ARG A 230 3.75 5.28 14.70
N ILE A 231 3.20 6.19 13.89
CA ILE A 231 1.79 6.62 13.97
C ILE A 231 0.87 5.41 13.82
N LEU A 232 1.11 4.55 12.82
CA LEU A 232 0.30 3.34 12.60
C LEU A 232 0.44 2.32 13.73
N TRP A 233 1.66 2.11 14.23
CA TRP A 233 1.91 1.23 15.39
C TRP A 233 1.09 1.70 16.61
N GLY A 234 1.06 3.01 16.84
CA GLY A 234 0.33 3.69 17.92
C GLY A 234 0.73 3.22 19.31
N ALA A 235 2.03 3.04 19.52
CA ALA A 235 2.64 2.85 20.83
C ALA A 235 4.08 3.35 20.83
N GLU A 236 4.63 3.56 22.03
CA GLU A 236 6.05 3.82 22.20
C GLU A 236 6.89 2.59 21.81
N GLU A 237 8.10 2.86 21.36
CA GLU A 237 9.05 1.83 20.93
C GLU A 237 9.34 0.89 22.12
N ALA A 238 9.16 -0.43 21.92
CA ALA A 238 9.19 -1.48 22.94
C ALA A 238 7.98 -1.61 23.91
N ALA A 239 6.98 -0.72 23.84
CA ALA A 239 5.76 -0.82 24.65
C ALA A 239 4.62 -1.46 23.84
N ALA A 240 4.38 -2.76 23.99
CA ALA A 240 3.19 -3.38 23.43
C ALA A 240 1.95 -2.96 24.23
N GLY A 241 1.06 -2.19 23.60
CA GLY A 241 -0.21 -1.77 24.17
C GLY A 241 -1.37 -2.67 23.71
N PRO A 242 -2.53 -2.65 24.39
CA PRO A 242 -3.70 -3.45 23.99
C PRO A 242 -4.24 -3.08 22.59
N ARG A 243 -3.90 -1.88 22.09
CA ARG A 243 -4.28 -1.37 20.76
C ARG A 243 -3.08 -1.12 19.84
N SER A 244 -1.89 -1.58 20.22
CA SER A 244 -0.70 -1.42 19.37
C SER A 244 -0.72 -2.43 18.23
N LEU A 245 -0.39 -2.01 17.01
CA LEU A 245 -0.23 -2.93 15.90
C LEU A 245 1.20 -3.48 15.87
N ALA A 246 1.33 -4.80 15.82
CA ALA A 246 2.61 -5.49 15.72
C ALA A 246 3.10 -5.53 14.26
N PRO A 247 4.26 -4.94 13.93
CA PRO A 247 4.87 -5.08 12.60
C PRO A 247 5.41 -6.51 12.41
N LEU A 248 4.72 -7.32 11.60
CA LEU A 248 5.02 -8.75 11.48
C LEU A 248 6.38 -9.03 10.84
N ALA A 249 6.88 -8.15 9.98
CA ALA A 249 8.20 -8.26 9.38
C ALA A 249 9.34 -8.24 10.41
N LEU A 250 9.14 -7.69 11.62
CA LEU A 250 10.15 -7.76 12.69
C LEU A 250 10.42 -9.19 13.19
N ARG A 251 9.58 -10.17 12.83
CA ARG A 251 9.81 -11.60 13.09
C ARG A 251 10.88 -12.22 12.18
N ILE A 252 11.23 -11.56 11.08
CA ILE A 252 12.25 -12.00 10.13
C ILE A 252 13.62 -11.49 10.61
N ALA A 253 14.69 -12.26 10.42
CA ALA A 253 16.05 -11.79 10.73
C ALA A 253 16.41 -10.53 9.93
N GLU A 254 17.04 -9.55 10.58
CA GLU A 254 17.35 -8.22 10.00
C GLU A 254 18.03 -8.31 8.62
N ARG A 255 18.99 -9.23 8.44
CA ARG A 255 19.75 -9.40 7.19
C ARG A 255 18.89 -9.68 5.94
N THR A 256 17.71 -10.28 6.13
CA THR A 256 16.75 -10.63 5.06
C THR A 256 15.45 -9.85 5.17
N ARG A 257 15.38 -8.86 6.06
CA ARG A 257 14.18 -8.08 6.36
C ARG A 257 14.16 -6.79 5.54
N PHE A 258 13.97 -6.91 4.24
CA PHE A 258 13.84 -5.78 3.34
C PHE A 258 12.90 -6.13 2.19
N THR A 259 12.16 -5.14 1.71
CA THR A 259 11.24 -5.29 0.58
C THR A 259 11.70 -4.51 -0.64
N VAL A 260 12.63 -3.58 -0.49
CA VAL A 260 13.20 -2.78 -1.59
C VAL A 260 14.71 -2.64 -1.41
N ILE A 261 15.44 -2.50 -2.52
CA ILE A 261 16.83 -2.03 -2.52
C ILE A 261 16.86 -0.67 -3.23
N HIS A 262 17.28 0.37 -2.53
CA HIS A 262 17.43 1.72 -3.10
C HIS A 262 18.86 2.23 -2.91
N ALA A 263 19.57 2.41 -4.01
CA ALA A 263 20.96 2.90 -4.03
C ALA A 263 21.87 2.09 -3.08
N GLY A 264 21.77 0.76 -3.18
CA GLY A 264 22.48 -0.24 -2.40
C GLY A 264 21.89 -0.51 -1.02
N ARG A 265 20.91 0.29 -0.57
CA ARG A 265 20.33 0.17 0.77
C ARG A 265 19.09 -0.71 0.76
N LYS A 266 19.18 -1.82 1.48
CA LYS A 266 18.07 -2.72 1.79
C LYS A 266 17.13 -2.04 2.78
N THR A 267 15.89 -1.78 2.38
CA THR A 267 14.90 -1.04 3.17
C THR A 267 13.61 -1.83 3.25
N LEU A 268 12.95 -1.80 4.41
CA LEU A 268 11.64 -2.41 4.63
C LEU A 268 10.57 -1.33 4.62
N ILE A 269 9.92 -1.14 3.47
CA ILE A 269 8.85 -0.14 3.30
C ILE A 269 7.46 -0.76 3.12
N ASP A 270 7.40 -2.02 2.70
CA ASP A 270 6.15 -2.79 2.63
C ASP A 270 5.92 -3.53 3.94
N GLN A 271 4.74 -3.37 4.52
CA GLN A 271 4.46 -3.82 5.88
C GLN A 271 3.13 -4.58 5.98
N ILE A 272 3.09 -5.51 6.93
CA ILE A 272 1.85 -6.06 7.50
C ILE A 272 1.90 -5.78 8.99
N LEU A 273 1.09 -4.82 9.44
CA LEU A 273 0.89 -4.51 10.85
C LEU A 273 -0.37 -5.23 11.34
N ALA A 274 -0.27 -5.98 12.43
CA ALA A 274 -1.37 -6.79 12.94
C ALA A 274 -1.81 -6.36 14.34
N SER A 275 -3.12 -6.28 14.57
CA SER A 275 -3.69 -6.22 15.93
C SER A 275 -3.13 -7.33 16.82
N PRO A 276 -3.10 -7.18 18.16
CA PRO A 276 -2.59 -8.22 19.06
C PRO A 276 -3.28 -9.58 18.86
N ALA A 277 -4.59 -9.58 18.60
CA ALA A 277 -5.39 -10.78 18.38
C ALA A 277 -5.04 -11.49 17.06
N LEU A 278 -4.74 -10.75 16.00
CA LEU A 278 -4.27 -11.35 14.74
C LEU A 278 -2.81 -11.79 14.84
N ALA A 279 -1.96 -10.99 15.48
CA ALA A 279 -0.54 -11.28 15.67
C ALA A 279 -0.32 -12.57 16.47
N SER A 280 -1.17 -12.87 17.45
CA SER A 280 -1.09 -14.14 18.21
C SER A 280 -1.41 -15.38 17.36
N ARG A 281 -2.12 -15.21 16.24
CA ARG A 281 -2.41 -16.27 15.27
C ARG A 281 -1.33 -16.42 14.20
N CYS A 282 -0.41 -15.46 14.08
CA CYS A 282 0.64 -15.49 13.06
C CYS A 282 1.65 -16.59 13.37
N GLU A 283 1.82 -17.53 12.45
CA GLU A 283 2.72 -18.68 12.55
C GLU A 283 4.03 -18.44 11.80
N GLU A 284 3.98 -17.68 10.70
CA GLU A 284 5.11 -17.51 9.79
C GLU A 284 5.01 -16.19 9.05
N VAL A 285 6.16 -15.58 8.75
CA VAL A 285 6.29 -14.37 7.94
C VAL A 285 7.47 -14.54 6.99
N VAL A 286 7.25 -14.30 5.70
CA VAL A 286 8.24 -14.46 4.63
C VAL A 286 8.26 -13.21 3.77
N ILE A 287 9.45 -12.80 3.34
CA ILE A 287 9.62 -11.80 2.28
C ILE A 287 10.35 -12.47 1.12
N SER A 288 9.77 -12.43 -0.07
CA SER A 288 10.33 -13.04 -1.28
C SER A 288 11.28 -12.06 -1.99
N ASN A 289 12.41 -11.73 -1.34
CA ASN A 289 13.38 -10.73 -1.82
C ASN A 289 14.63 -11.33 -2.50
N GLU A 290 14.60 -12.61 -2.87
CA GLU A 290 15.67 -13.23 -3.65
C GLU A 290 15.71 -12.63 -5.06
N GLY A 291 16.91 -12.24 -5.52
CA GLY A 291 17.09 -11.68 -6.87
C GLY A 291 16.52 -10.27 -7.08
N LEU A 292 16.11 -9.58 -6.01
CA LEU A 292 15.55 -8.23 -6.10
C LEU A 292 16.57 -7.25 -6.70
N ALA A 293 16.14 -6.48 -7.70
CA ALA A 293 16.94 -5.43 -8.32
C ALA A 293 16.91 -4.14 -7.49
N ASP A 294 17.90 -3.28 -7.71
CA ASP A 294 17.98 -1.97 -7.05
C ASP A 294 17.22 -0.92 -7.86
N GLU A 295 16.21 -0.29 -7.24
CA GLU A 295 15.33 0.68 -7.91
C GLU A 295 16.06 1.90 -8.46
N ALA A 296 17.22 2.27 -7.90
CA ALA A 296 17.98 3.41 -8.36
C ALA A 296 18.81 3.10 -9.63
N THR A 297 19.00 1.82 -9.97
CA THR A 297 19.87 1.38 -11.07
C THR A 297 19.19 0.43 -12.06
N ALA A 298 18.00 -0.07 -11.72
CA ALA A 298 17.21 -0.91 -12.61
C ALA A 298 16.92 -0.17 -13.93
N GLN A 299 16.95 -0.92 -15.03
CA GLN A 299 16.72 -0.38 -16.37
C GLN A 299 15.33 -0.75 -16.84
N ASP A 300 14.67 0.20 -17.50
CA ASP A 300 13.41 -0.05 -18.17
C ASP A 300 13.58 -1.01 -19.36
N PRO A 301 12.57 -1.85 -19.64
CA PRO A 301 11.32 -1.96 -18.89
C PRO A 301 11.48 -2.86 -17.65
N ILE A 302 10.89 -2.43 -16.53
CA ILE A 302 10.72 -3.31 -15.37
C ILE A 302 9.63 -4.34 -15.71
N LEU A 303 9.98 -5.62 -15.77
CA LEU A 303 9.02 -6.70 -16.09
C LEU A 303 8.38 -7.34 -14.86
N GLY A 304 9.02 -7.24 -13.70
CA GLY A 304 8.48 -7.71 -12.42
C GLY A 304 8.10 -6.52 -11.55
N SER A 305 8.50 -6.58 -10.28
CA SER A 305 8.43 -5.46 -9.35
C SER A 305 9.80 -5.26 -8.69
N LEU A 306 10.13 -4.01 -8.38
CA LEU A 306 11.30 -3.67 -7.56
C LEU A 306 11.00 -3.80 -6.05
N HIS A 307 9.77 -4.16 -5.71
CA HIS A 307 9.34 -4.55 -4.39
C HIS A 307 9.28 -6.08 -4.26
N ALA A 308 9.60 -6.58 -3.06
CA ALA A 308 9.42 -7.97 -2.70
C ALA A 308 8.07 -8.17 -1.99
N PRO A 309 7.28 -9.18 -2.38
CA PRO A 309 6.07 -9.53 -1.65
C PRO A 309 6.37 -9.90 -0.20
N LEU A 310 5.58 -9.37 0.72
CA LEU A 310 5.58 -9.75 2.15
C LEU A 310 4.34 -10.59 2.42
N VAL A 311 4.52 -11.80 2.95
CA VAL A 311 3.46 -12.78 3.22
C VAL A 311 3.50 -13.18 4.67
N ALA A 312 2.33 -13.22 5.33
CA ALA A 312 2.16 -13.77 6.66
C ALA A 312 1.12 -14.90 6.66
N ARG A 313 1.45 -15.99 7.35
CA ARG A 313 0.57 -17.15 7.53
C ARG A 313 -0.02 -17.12 8.93
N PHE A 314 -1.33 -17.32 9.03
CA PHE A 314 -2.08 -17.27 10.27
C PHE A 314 -2.88 -18.55 10.46
N ARG A 315 -2.98 -19.01 11.70
CA ARG A 315 -3.94 -20.02 12.10
C ARG A 315 -5.35 -19.45 12.02
N LEU A 316 -6.29 -20.24 11.50
CA LEU A 316 -7.73 -19.98 11.63
C LEU A 316 -8.13 -20.20 13.11
#